data_AF-A0A101XU74-F1
#
_entry.id   AF-A0A101XU74-F1
#
_cell.length_a   1.000
_cell.length_b   1.000
_cell.length_c   1.000
_cell.angle_alpha   90.00
_cell.angle_beta   90.00
_cell.angle_gamma   90.00
#
_symmetry.space_group_name_H-M   'P 1'
#
loop_
_entity.id
_entity.type
_entity.pdbx_description
1 polymer ?
#
loop_
_entity_poly.entity_id
_entity_poly.type
_entity_poly.pdbx_seq_one_letter_code
_entity_poly.pdbx_strand_id
1 'polypeptide(L)'
;MDRLIQQASLSFVLLILSYLSMYYALPKRTSFARYSVLVLLLASGAPLAILLVQESLREAADANIGLGMAFLLTWAITGLVFLVSLVFWILRLRKRK
;
A
#
# COMPACT_ATOMS: atom_id res chain seq x y z
N MET A 1 12.25 5.03 -18.58
CA MET A 1 11.48 5.58 -17.43
C MET A 1 10.04 5.06 -17.38
N ASP A 2 9.38 4.89 -18.52
CA ASP A 2 7.96 4.47 -18.58
C ASP A 2 7.62 3.20 -17.78
N ARG A 3 8.47 2.17 -17.83
CA ARG A 3 8.26 0.93 -17.07
C ARG A 3 8.29 1.14 -15.56
N LEU A 4 9.21 1.98 -15.06
CA LEU A 4 9.32 2.28 -13.63
C LEU A 4 8.10 3.06 -13.15
N ILE A 5 7.66 4.05 -13.93
CA ILE A 5 6.47 4.84 -13.65
C ILE A 5 5.23 3.94 -13.61
N GLN A 6 5.08 3.02 -14.57
CA GLN A 6 3.99 2.05 -14.60
C GLN A 6 4.00 1.15 -13.35
N GLN A 7 5.15 0.59 -12.98
CA GLN A 7 5.29 -0.27 -11.79
C GLN A 7 4.98 0.48 -10.49
N ALA A 8 5.49 1.70 -10.35
CA ALA A 8 5.20 2.58 -9.23
C ALA A 8 3.71 2.89 -9.14
N SER A 9 3.11 3.30 -10.26
CA SER A 9 1.69 3.64 -10.32
C SER A 9 0.82 2.46 -9.93
N LEU A 10 1.10 1.28 -10.48
CA LEU A 10 0.37 0.05 -10.14
C LEU A 10 0.53 -0.29 -8.65
N SER A 11 1.75 -0.17 -8.12
CA SER A 11 2.02 -0.46 -6.70
C SER A 11 1.25 0.47 -5.76
N PHE A 12 1.21 1.77 -6.05
CA PHE A 12 0.42 2.73 -5.26
C PHE A 12 -1.09 2.48 -5.39
N VAL A 13 -1.59 2.21 -6.59
CA VAL A 13 -3.01 1.89 -6.80
C VAL A 13 -3.41 0.65 -6.00
N LEU A 14 -2.62 -0.42 -6.06
CA LEU A 14 -2.90 -1.65 -5.31
C LEU A 14 -2.85 -1.44 -3.79
N LEU A 15 -1.88 -0.65 -3.31
CA LEU A 15 -1.79 -0.29 -1.89
C LEU A 15 -3.03 0.49 -1.45
N ILE A 16 -3.45 1.51 -2.21
CA ILE A 16 -4.65 2.31 -1.93
C ILE A 16 -5.90 1.42 -1.92
N LEU A 17 -6.07 0.55 -2.92
CA LEU A 17 -7.20 -0.38 -2.99
C LEU A 17 -7.23 -1.34 -1.79
N SER A 18 -6.06 -1.80 -1.32
CA SER A 18 -5.97 -2.67 -0.14
C SER A 18 -6.42 -1.95 1.13
N TYR A 19 -5.98 -0.72 1.35
CA TYR A 19 -6.41 0.08 2.50
C TYR A 19 -7.89 0.51 2.41
N LEU A 20 -8.39 0.82 1.22
CA LEU A 20 -9.82 1.07 1.00
C LEU A 20 -10.63 -0.19 1.35
N SER A 21 -10.23 -1.35 0.83
CA SER A 21 -10.86 -2.64 1.15
C SER A 21 -10.90 -2.87 2.66
N MET A 22 -9.78 -2.68 3.36
CA MET A 22 -9.68 -2.81 4.81
C MET A 22 -10.63 -1.85 5.54
N TYR A 23 -10.66 -0.57 5.14
CA TYR A 23 -11.57 0.42 5.74
C TYR A 23 -13.04 0.05 5.57
N TYR A 24 -13.43 -0.47 4.40
CA TYR A 24 -14.80 -0.93 4.16
C TYR A 24 -15.13 -2.22 4.93
N ALA A 25 -14.14 -3.07 5.21
CA ALA A 25 -14.29 -4.28 6.02
C ALA A 25 -14.56 -3.99 7.51
N LEU A 26 -14.11 -2.83 8.02
CA LEU A 26 -14.26 -2.49 9.43
C LEU A 26 -15.75 -2.44 9.88
N PRO A 27 -16.08 -2.94 11.09
CA PRO A 27 -17.44 -2.93 11.61
C PRO A 27 -17.99 -1.52 11.86
N LYS A 28 -17.13 -0.61 12.35
CA LYS A 28 -17.46 0.79 12.66
C LYS A 28 -16.49 1.71 11.94
N ARG A 29 -17.00 2.57 11.07
CA ARG A 29 -16.22 3.54 10.27
C ARG A 29 -16.17 4.89 10.96
N THR A 30 -15.58 4.93 12.16
CA THR A 30 -15.44 6.16 12.94
C THR A 30 -14.41 7.10 12.32
N SER A 31 -14.41 8.38 12.71
CA SER A 31 -13.38 9.33 12.28
C SER A 31 -11.97 8.84 12.63
N PHE A 32 -11.80 8.24 13.82
CA PHE A 32 -10.54 7.62 14.22
C PHE A 32 -10.10 6.53 13.24
N ALA A 33 -11.00 5.61 12.87
CA ALA A 33 -10.69 4.56 11.90
C ALA A 33 -10.27 5.14 10.53
N ARG A 34 -10.93 6.20 10.08
CA ARG A 34 -10.58 6.90 8.84
C ARG A 34 -9.18 7.51 8.91
N TYR A 35 -8.87 8.26 9.97
CA TYR A 35 -7.56 8.88 10.12
C TYR A 35 -6.44 7.84 10.29
N SER A 36 -6.67 6.79 11.08
CA SER A 36 -5.69 5.71 11.25
C SER A 36 -5.38 5.00 9.93
N VAL A 37 -6.39 4.70 9.11
CA VAL A 37 -6.19 4.11 7.78
C VAL A 37 -5.39 5.04 6.87
N LEU A 38 -5.70 6.35 6.87
CA LEU A 38 -4.97 7.32 6.06
C LEU A 38 -3.50 7.44 6.49
N VAL A 39 -3.24 7.53 7.80
CA VAL A 39 -1.87 7.61 8.33
C VAL A 39 -1.08 6.36 7.98
N LEU A 40 -1.67 5.17 8.14
CA LEU A 40 -1.03 3.90 7.81
C LEU A 40 -0.76 3.77 6.30
N LEU A 41 -1.68 4.20 5.45
CA LEU A 41 -1.49 4.23 4.00
C LEU A 41 -0.29 5.12 3.62
N LEU A 42 -0.24 6.34 4.14
CA LEU A 42 0.85 7.27 3.87
C LEU A 42 2.18 6.74 4.39
N ALA A 43 2.21 6.22 5.62
CA ALA A 43 3.41 5.64 6.22
C ALA A 43 3.93 4.44 5.42
N SER A 44 3.03 3.61 4.89
CA SER A 44 3.40 2.43 4.10
C SER A 44 3.88 2.77 2.69
N GLY A 45 3.32 3.81 2.06
CA GLY A 45 3.73 4.27 0.74
C GLY A 45 4.95 5.18 0.73
N ALA A 46 5.26 5.84 1.86
CA ALA A 46 6.32 6.83 1.95
C ALA A 46 7.72 6.31 1.54
N PRO A 47 8.18 5.11 1.96
CA PRO A 47 9.50 4.61 1.57
C PRO A 47 9.67 4.52 0.04
N LEU A 48 8.69 3.96 -0.66
CA LEU A 48 8.71 3.86 -2.12
C LEU A 48 8.64 5.23 -2.79
N ALA A 49 7.78 6.13 -2.29
CA ALA A 49 7.65 7.47 -2.84
C ALA A 49 8.98 8.26 -2.74
N ILE A 50 9.63 8.20 -1.58
CA ILE A 50 10.91 8.88 -1.34
C ILE A 50 12.00 8.33 -2.25
N LEU A 51 12.13 7.00 -2.35
CA LEU A 51 13.17 6.40 -3.20
C LEU A 51 12.92 6.63 -4.69
N LEU A 52 11.66 6.75 -5.13
CA LEU A 52 11.36 7.12 -6.52
C LEU A 52 11.80 8.56 -6.82
N VAL A 53 11.60 9.49 -5.88
CA VAL A 53 12.11 10.87 -6.02
C VAL A 53 13.63 10.87 -6.09
N GLN A 54 14.30 10.15 -5.19
CA GLN A 54 15.75 10.05 -5.20
C GLN A 54 16.27 9.42 -6.51
N GLU A 55 15.62 8.37 -7.01
CA GLU A 55 15.97 7.76 -8.29
C GLU A 55 15.80 8.73 -9.46
N SER A 56 14.76 9.58 -9.44
CA SER A 56 14.54 10.57 -10.50
C SER A 56 15.63 11.65 -10.58
N LEU A 57 16.34 11.89 -9.47
CA LEU A 57 17.42 12.86 -9.37
C LEU A 57 18.81 12.23 -9.55
N ARG A 58 18.88 10.91 -9.71
CA ARG A 58 20.12 10.16 -9.71
C ARG A 58 20.74 10.12 -11.11
N GLU A 59 22.04 10.43 -11.19
CA GLU A 59 22.80 10.40 -12.44
C GLU A 59 23.49 9.04 -12.71
N ALA A 60 23.63 8.20 -11.68
CA ALA A 60 24.31 6.91 -11.79
C ALA A 60 23.40 5.82 -12.39
N ALA A 61 23.87 5.17 -13.46
CA ALA A 61 23.15 4.14 -14.21
C ALA A 61 23.09 2.74 -13.56
N ASP A 62 23.75 2.55 -12.41
CA ASP A 62 23.80 1.25 -11.73
C ASP A 62 22.47 0.86 -11.07
N ALA A 63 22.28 -0.44 -10.84
CA ALA A 63 21.07 -0.96 -10.19
C ALA A 63 20.86 -0.34 -8.80
N ASN A 64 19.65 0.18 -8.55
CA ASN A 64 19.25 0.67 -7.23
C ASN A 64 18.60 -0.44 -6.40
N ILE A 65 19.40 -1.17 -5.62
CA ILE A 65 18.91 -2.22 -4.71
C ILE A 65 17.89 -1.66 -3.72
N GLY A 66 18.11 -0.44 -3.22
CA GLY A 66 17.19 0.22 -2.29
C GLY A 66 15.80 0.41 -2.88
N LEU A 67 15.72 0.90 -4.13
CA LEU A 67 14.46 1.07 -4.83
C LEU A 67 13.72 -0.26 -5.02
N GLY A 68 14.45 -1.32 -5.42
CA GLY A 68 13.91 -2.67 -5.53
C GLY A 68 13.33 -3.18 -4.20
N MET A 69 14.05 -2.96 -3.10
CA MET A 69 13.58 -3.33 -1.75
C MET A 69 12.33 -2.56 -1.32
N ALA A 70 12.21 -1.27 -1.67
CA ALA A 70 11.01 -0.51 -1.37
C ALA A 70 9.77 -0.98 -2.16
N PHE A 71 9.95 -1.43 -3.41
CA PHE A 71 8.88 -2.11 -4.15
C PHE A 71 8.43 -3.39 -3.43
N LEU A 72 9.37 -4.26 -3.06
CA LEU A 72 9.07 -5.51 -2.34
C LEU A 72 8.36 -5.25 -1.01
N LEU A 73 8.83 -4.27 -0.24
CA LEU A 73 8.18 -3.86 1.00
C LEU A 73 6.73 -3.40 0.76
N THR A 74 6.53 -2.55 -0.25
CA THR A 74 5.19 -2.05 -0.62
C THR A 74 4.26 -3.20 -1.00
N TRP A 75 4.73 -4.17 -1.77
CA TRP A 75 3.95 -5.35 -2.16
C TRP A 75 3.64 -6.25 -0.96
N ALA A 76 4.61 -6.46 -0.06
CA ALA A 76 4.40 -7.24 1.16
C ALA A 76 3.33 -6.60 2.06
N ILE A 77 3.40 -5.28 2.28
CA ILE A 77 2.38 -4.55 3.05
C ILE A 77 1.01 -4.62 2.36
N THR A 78 0.97 -4.39 1.04
CA THR A 78 -0.25 -4.48 0.24
C THR A 78 -0.93 -5.83 0.41
N GLY A 79 -0.19 -6.93 0.23
CA GLY A 79 -0.69 -8.28 0.41
C GLY A 79 -1.20 -8.53 1.82
N LEU A 80 -0.44 -8.12 2.85
CA LEU A 80 -0.84 -8.28 4.25
C LEU A 80 -2.14 -7.53 4.57
N VAL A 81 -2.24 -6.26 4.19
CA VAL A 81 -3.43 -5.43 4.43
C VAL A 81 -4.65 -6.02 3.72
N PHE A 82 -4.48 -6.47 2.48
CA PHE A 82 -5.56 -7.12 1.74
C PHE A 82 -6.02 -8.42 2.41
N LEU A 83 -5.09 -9.27 2.87
CA LEU A 83 -5.44 -10.50 3.60
C LEU A 83 -6.20 -10.21 4.89
N VAL A 84 -5.76 -9.23 5.69
CA VAL A 84 -6.48 -8.80 6.91
C VAL A 84 -7.89 -8.32 6.56
N SER A 85 -8.03 -7.53 5.48
CA SER A 85 -9.34 -7.10 4.99
C SER A 85 -10.25 -8.27 4.66
N LEU A 86 -9.76 -9.26 3.92
CA LEU A 86 -10.53 -10.46 3.55
C LEU A 86 -11.00 -11.23 4.78
N VAL A 87 -10.13 -11.42 5.78
CA VAL A 87 -10.50 -12.08 7.04
C VAL A 87 -11.64 -11.34 7.73
N PHE A 88 -11.56 -10.00 7.82
CA PHE A 88 -12.63 -9.19 8.42
C PHE A 88 -13.95 -9.27 7.64
N TRP A 89 -13.89 -9.29 6.31
CA TRP A 89 -15.06 -9.49 5.47
C TRP A 89 -15.73 -10.85 5.71
N ILE A 90 -14.96 -11.94 5.72
CA ILE A 90 -15.48 -13.29 5.95
C ILE A 90 -16.13 -13.38 7.33
N LEU A 91 -15.48 -12.87 8.38
CA LEU A 91 -16.03 -12.86 9.73
C LEU A 91 -17.32 -12.04 9.83
N ARG A 92 -17.41 -10.92 9.10
CA ARG A 92 -18.62 -10.09 9.06
C ARG A 92 -19.78 -10.80 8.36
N LEU A 93 -19.51 -11.50 7.26
CA LEU A 93 -20.53 -12.27 6.54
C LEU A 93 -21.05 -13.43 7.40
N ARG A 94 -20.17 -14.10 8.16
CA ARG A 94 -20.57 -15.17 9.09
C ARG A 94 -21.48 -14.68 10.22
N LYS A 95 -21.29 -13.46 10.71
CA LYS A 95 -22.15 -12.87 11.77
C LYS A 95 -23.52 -12.40 11.28
N ARG A 96 -23.71 -12.26 9.96
CA ARG A 96 -24.99 -11.86 9.34
C ARG A 96 -25.89 -13.04 8.98
N LYS A 97 -25.32 -14.25 8.91
CA LYS A 97 -26.06 -15.51 8.84
C LYS A 97 -26.42 -15.94 10.25
#